data_AF-E6WTG5-F1
#
_entry.id   AF-E6WTG5-F1
#
_cell.length_a   1.000
_cell.length_b   1.000
_cell.length_c   1.000
_cell.angle_alpha   90.00
_cell.angle_beta   90.00
_cell.angle_gamma   90.00
#
_symmetry.space_group_name_H-M   'P 1'
#
loop_
_entity.id
_entity.type
_entity.pdbx_description
1 polymer ?
#
loop_
_entity_poly.entity_id
_entity_poly.type
_entity_poly.pdbx_seq_one_letter_code
_entity_poly.pdbx_strand_id
1 'polypeptide(L)'
;MRRGTTPSLFVACLAVAGCGTSDPDSSGADERSDPDSGPCVSYYADSNEVADRGQLVQLDFTFRYAATRSMRAGDGDTTMELDAQSQLEGTASQLACAWDTVEGGVRYDLVRNDGDEPQPFAATHTGTAQLKGMRVTRADGATIHEEVDMAGPLETLRVAQLGPWEPGDSHMCAILAFDAPIRGKSVMRISAPGHQREEPMDPSGLVLDGYSALSPTTYDGGDHRFLDLSFAICTDEAAPGSYGPPGGLTISDDGRLWQRRGAWERHASAPAEQRSVDFTLRVVPPTLPL
;
A
#
# COMPACT_ATOMS: atom_id res chain seq x y z
N MET A 1 55.66 20.41 -44.06
CA MET A 1 55.60 18.95 -43.82
C MET A 1 54.21 18.65 -43.28
N ARG A 2 53.27 18.21 -44.14
CA ARG A 2 52.79 16.79 -44.30
C ARG A 2 52.25 16.23 -42.97
N ARG A 3 51.01 15.75 -42.79
CA ARG A 3 49.82 15.34 -43.61
C ARG A 3 48.58 15.52 -42.68
N GLY A 4 47.34 15.80 -43.11
CA GLY A 4 46.50 15.09 -44.10
C GLY A 4 45.89 13.82 -43.45
N THR A 5 44.63 13.41 -43.59
CA THR A 5 43.48 13.81 -44.40
C THR A 5 42.26 13.01 -43.86
N THR A 6 41.07 13.46 -44.23
CA THR A 6 39.67 13.14 -43.86
C THR A 6 39.14 11.73 -44.28
N PRO A 7 37.82 11.38 -44.15
CA PRO A 7 37.29 10.08 -43.72
C PRO A 7 36.81 9.22 -44.92
N SER A 8 36.16 8.07 -44.68
CA SER A 8 35.46 7.32 -45.75
C SER A 8 34.15 6.70 -45.28
N LEU A 9 33.11 7.03 -46.04
CA LEU A 9 31.73 6.53 -46.08
C LEU A 9 31.61 5.29 -46.99
N PHE A 10 30.40 4.72 -46.98
CA PHE A 10 29.78 3.81 -47.98
C PHE A 10 30.17 2.31 -47.82
N VAL A 11 29.32 1.29 -47.99
CA VAL A 11 28.18 1.05 -48.89
C VAL A 11 27.23 -0.04 -48.32
N ALA A 12 25.94 0.03 -48.66
CA ALA A 12 24.95 -1.04 -48.53
C ALA A 12 24.94 -2.03 -49.72
N CYS A 13 24.65 -3.32 -49.49
CA CYS A 13 24.10 -4.27 -50.48
C CYS A 13 23.25 -5.30 -49.71
N LEU A 14 21.92 -5.29 -49.81
CA LEU A 14 21.05 -5.97 -50.80
C LEU A 14 21.05 -7.50 -50.72
N ALA A 15 19.86 -8.02 -50.45
CA ALA A 15 19.47 -9.42 -50.39
C ALA A 15 19.66 -10.16 -51.73
N VAL A 16 19.97 -11.45 -51.64
CA VAL A 16 19.70 -12.44 -52.67
C VAL A 16 19.10 -13.67 -52.01
N ALA A 17 17.85 -13.99 -52.39
CA ALA A 17 17.20 -15.25 -52.11
C ALA A 17 17.86 -16.39 -52.89
N GLY A 18 17.98 -17.56 -52.27
CA GLY A 18 18.48 -18.76 -52.93
C GLY A 18 18.35 -20.03 -52.09
N CYS A 19 17.28 -20.77 -52.35
CA CYS A 19 17.16 -22.24 -52.30
C CYS A 19 17.47 -23.00 -51.00
N GLY A 20 16.39 -23.30 -50.27
CA GLY A 20 16.00 -24.65 -49.82
C GLY A 20 17.08 -25.65 -49.44
N THR A 21 17.18 -25.89 -48.14
CA THR A 21 17.28 -27.24 -47.59
C THR A 21 16.16 -27.39 -46.57
N SER A 22 15.22 -28.27 -46.89
CA SER A 22 14.21 -28.80 -45.99
C SER A 22 14.89 -29.49 -44.81
N ASP A 23 14.81 -28.88 -43.62
CA ASP A 23 14.89 -29.60 -42.35
C ASP A 23 13.46 -29.96 -41.93
N PRO A 24 13.08 -31.25 -41.95
CA PRO A 24 11.88 -31.73 -41.31
C PRO A 24 12.25 -32.06 -39.87
N ASP A 25 12.10 -31.09 -38.97
CA ASP A 25 11.87 -31.29 -37.53
C ASP A 25 12.05 -29.95 -36.78
N SER A 26 11.17 -29.00 -37.06
CA SER A 26 10.77 -28.04 -36.04
C SER A 26 9.28 -28.22 -35.85
N SER A 27 8.91 -29.27 -35.11
CA SER A 27 7.62 -29.32 -34.43
C SER A 27 7.41 -27.97 -33.79
N GLY A 28 6.36 -27.27 -34.23
CA GLY A 28 5.90 -26.05 -33.58
C GLY A 28 5.76 -26.35 -32.10
N ALA A 29 6.70 -25.86 -31.30
CA ALA A 29 6.40 -25.55 -29.94
C ALA A 29 5.45 -24.36 -30.06
N ASP A 30 4.15 -24.66 -29.98
CA ASP A 30 3.21 -23.72 -29.39
C ASP A 30 3.96 -23.06 -28.24
N GLU A 31 4.24 -21.76 -28.37
CA GLU A 31 4.30 -20.90 -27.19
C GLU A 31 2.97 -21.16 -26.50
N ARG A 32 2.99 -22.10 -25.54
CA ARG A 32 1.97 -22.19 -24.51
C ARG A 32 2.02 -20.85 -23.83
N SER A 33 1.22 -19.92 -24.34
CA SER A 33 0.69 -18.79 -23.61
C SER A 33 0.46 -19.29 -22.20
N ASP A 34 1.13 -18.65 -21.24
CA ASP A 34 0.97 -18.94 -19.83
C ASP A 34 -0.53 -19.13 -19.57
N PRO A 35 -1.00 -20.29 -19.07
CA PRO A 35 -2.43 -20.54 -18.90
C PRO A 35 -3.13 -19.47 -18.03
N ASP A 36 -2.36 -18.68 -17.29
CA ASP A 36 -2.74 -17.52 -16.48
C ASP A 36 -2.79 -16.17 -17.24
N SER A 37 -2.41 -16.14 -18.53
CA SER A 37 -2.38 -14.94 -19.37
C SER A 37 -3.63 -14.86 -20.26
N GLY A 38 -4.72 -14.31 -19.72
CA GLY A 38 -5.96 -14.06 -20.46
C GLY A 38 -6.83 -13.02 -19.77
N PRO A 39 -7.77 -12.37 -20.47
CA PRO A 39 -8.66 -11.39 -19.85
C PRO A 39 -9.64 -12.13 -18.93
N CYS A 40 -9.94 -11.50 -17.79
CA CYS A 40 -10.73 -12.10 -16.69
C CYS A 40 -12.02 -12.76 -17.15
N VAL A 41 -12.72 -12.12 -18.09
CA VAL A 41 -13.85 -12.69 -18.82
C VAL A 41 -13.58 -12.46 -20.30
N SER A 42 -13.49 -13.55 -21.07
CA SER A 42 -13.50 -13.48 -22.53
C SER A 42 -14.88 -13.87 -23.03
N TYR A 43 -15.50 -13.02 -23.84
CA TYR A 43 -16.70 -13.40 -24.59
C TYR A 43 -16.30 -13.68 -26.04
N TYR A 44 -16.47 -14.94 -26.46
CA TYR A 44 -16.22 -15.37 -27.83
C TYR A 44 -17.52 -15.21 -28.65
N ALA A 45 -17.59 -14.12 -29.42
CA ALA A 45 -18.77 -13.76 -30.20
C ALA A 45 -19.13 -14.78 -31.31
N ASP A 46 -18.16 -15.60 -31.71
CA ASP A 46 -18.26 -16.65 -32.72
C ASP A 46 -18.83 -17.97 -32.19
N SER A 47 -18.61 -18.29 -30.91
CA SER A 47 -19.14 -19.51 -30.28
C SER A 47 -20.26 -19.25 -29.26
N ASN A 48 -20.55 -18.00 -28.89
CA ASN A 48 -21.36 -17.64 -27.72
C ASN A 48 -20.82 -18.24 -26.41
N GLU A 49 -19.56 -18.68 -26.39
CA GLU A 49 -18.93 -19.20 -25.19
C GLU A 49 -18.33 -18.07 -24.36
N VAL A 50 -18.60 -18.11 -23.06
CA VAL A 50 -17.84 -17.36 -22.07
C VAL A 50 -16.69 -18.26 -21.66
N ALA A 51 -15.45 -17.77 -21.75
CA ALA A 51 -14.31 -18.53 -21.27
C ALA A 51 -14.39 -18.63 -19.73
N ASP A 52 -14.75 -19.81 -19.22
CA ASP A 52 -14.99 -20.13 -17.80
C ASP A 52 -13.74 -20.10 -16.90
N ARG A 53 -12.66 -19.40 -17.27
CA ARG A 53 -11.39 -19.52 -16.53
C ARG A 53 -11.30 -18.59 -15.32
N GLY A 54 -11.88 -17.39 -15.41
CA GLY A 54 -11.91 -16.41 -14.33
C GLY A 54 -13.31 -15.87 -14.08
N GLN A 55 -13.61 -15.54 -12.83
CA GLN A 55 -14.87 -14.90 -12.44
C GLN A 55 -14.60 -13.44 -12.06
N LEU A 56 -15.29 -12.51 -12.71
CA LEU A 56 -15.32 -11.12 -12.25
C LEU A 56 -16.06 -11.05 -10.90
N VAL A 57 -15.37 -10.55 -9.88
CA VAL A 57 -15.90 -10.35 -8.53
C VAL A 57 -15.66 -8.91 -8.08
N GLN A 58 -16.28 -8.53 -6.97
CA GLN A 58 -16.02 -7.27 -6.29
C GLN A 58 -15.54 -7.54 -4.87
N LEU A 59 -14.52 -6.80 -4.45
CA LEU A 59 -13.97 -6.82 -3.11
C LEU A 59 -14.50 -5.60 -2.37
N ASP A 60 -15.42 -5.83 -1.44
CA ASP A 60 -15.92 -4.81 -0.53
C ASP A 60 -15.15 -4.90 0.78
N PHE A 61 -14.50 -3.81 1.19
CA PHE A 61 -13.72 -3.82 2.40
C PHE A 61 -13.82 -2.55 3.24
N THR A 62 -13.60 -2.73 4.53
CA THR A 62 -13.48 -1.68 5.54
C THR A 62 -12.10 -1.78 6.15
N PHE A 63 -11.44 -0.64 6.34
CA PHE A 63 -10.13 -0.55 6.97
C PHE A 63 -10.15 0.55 8.01
N ARG A 64 -9.68 0.23 9.22
CA ARG A 64 -9.43 1.19 10.27
C ARG A 64 -8.09 0.87 10.91
N TYR A 65 -7.23 1.87 10.91
CA TYR A 65 -5.93 1.87 11.53
C TYR A 65 -5.87 3.02 12.53
N ALA A 66 -5.46 2.73 13.76
CA ALA A 66 -5.31 3.75 14.80
C ALA A 66 -4.03 3.50 15.59
N ALA A 67 -3.37 4.59 15.97
CA ALA A 67 -2.22 4.56 16.86
C ALA A 67 -2.28 5.68 17.90
N THR A 68 -1.75 5.41 19.08
CA THR A 68 -1.56 6.39 20.15
C THR A 68 -0.17 6.24 20.75
N ARG A 69 0.41 7.37 21.15
CA ARG A 69 1.72 7.42 21.81
C ARG A 69 1.67 8.45 22.91
N SER A 70 1.97 7.99 24.13
CA SER A 70 2.11 8.83 25.31
C SER A 70 3.47 8.56 25.94
N MET A 71 4.25 9.62 26.17
CA MET A 71 5.59 9.51 26.72
C MET A 71 5.88 10.68 27.65
N ARG A 72 6.58 10.38 28.74
CA ARG A 72 7.25 11.39 29.57
C ARG A 72 8.71 11.00 29.74
N ALA A 73 9.60 11.96 29.55
CA ALA A 73 11.04 11.76 29.66
C ALA A 73 11.71 12.95 30.34
N GLY A 74 12.91 12.73 30.87
CA GLY A 74 13.72 13.74 31.55
C GLY A 74 13.51 13.80 33.06
N ASP A 75 14.45 14.44 33.74
CA ASP A 75 14.45 14.75 35.17
C ASP A 75 15.01 16.16 35.41
N GLY A 76 14.71 16.73 36.58
CA GLY A 76 15.20 18.07 36.94
C GLY A 76 14.73 19.18 35.99
N ASP A 77 15.69 19.95 35.46
CA ASP A 77 15.43 21.16 34.66
C ASP A 77 15.08 20.88 33.20
N THR A 78 15.22 19.62 32.74
CA THR A 78 14.84 19.21 31.38
C THR A 78 13.77 18.14 31.42
N THR A 79 12.58 18.45 30.89
CA THR A 79 11.46 17.52 30.82
C THR A 79 10.81 17.55 29.44
N MET A 80 10.27 16.41 29.01
CA MET A 80 9.49 16.27 27.78
C MET A 80 8.24 15.45 28.05
N GLU A 81 7.09 15.96 27.62
CA GLU A 81 5.80 15.28 27.64
C GLU A 81 5.27 15.23 26.20
N LEU A 82 4.83 14.05 25.75
CA LEU A 82 4.28 13.82 24.42
C LEU A 82 2.97 13.04 24.55
N ASP A 83 1.93 13.52 23.88
CA ASP A 83 0.67 12.82 23.68
C ASP A 83 0.24 13.00 22.23
N ALA A 84 0.19 11.92 21.45
CA ALA A 84 -0.16 11.94 20.04
C ALA A 84 -1.04 10.75 19.65
N GLN A 85 -1.87 10.95 18.63
CA GLN A 85 -2.77 9.96 18.07
C GLN A 85 -2.91 10.14 16.56
N SER A 86 -3.05 9.03 15.83
CA SER A 86 -3.44 9.02 14.44
C SER A 86 -4.58 8.03 14.22
N GLN A 87 -5.42 8.34 13.23
CA GLN A 87 -6.49 7.48 12.81
C GLN A 87 -6.62 7.58 11.29
N LEU A 88 -6.72 6.44 10.63
CA LEU A 88 -7.10 6.31 9.23
C LEU A 88 -8.26 5.33 9.18
N GLU A 89 -9.37 5.76 8.57
CA GLU A 89 -10.54 4.91 8.42
C GLU A 89 -11.18 5.11 7.06
N GLY A 90 -11.63 4.01 6.45
CA GLY A 90 -12.29 4.08 5.17
C GLY A 90 -12.98 2.79 4.77
N THR A 91 -13.74 2.91 3.70
CA THR A 91 -14.41 1.81 3.02
C THR A 91 -14.14 1.90 1.54
N ALA A 92 -14.00 0.76 0.88
CA ALA A 92 -13.75 0.72 -0.54
C ALA A 92 -14.38 -0.53 -1.18
N SER A 93 -14.68 -0.39 -2.46
CA SER A 93 -15.17 -1.44 -3.33
C SER A 93 -14.32 -1.45 -4.59
N GLN A 94 -13.77 -2.59 -4.97
CA GLN A 94 -12.97 -2.71 -6.19
C GLN A 94 -13.30 -3.98 -6.95
N LEU A 95 -13.27 -3.93 -8.28
CA LEU A 95 -13.36 -5.14 -9.08
C LEU A 95 -12.06 -5.94 -9.00
N ALA A 96 -12.16 -7.25 -9.13
CA ALA A 96 -11.05 -8.18 -9.21
C ALA A 96 -11.42 -9.37 -10.09
N CYS A 97 -10.42 -10.05 -10.62
CA CYS A 97 -10.60 -11.35 -11.23
C CYS A 97 -10.29 -12.45 -10.21
N ALA A 98 -11.24 -13.35 -9.97
CA ALA A 98 -11.03 -14.55 -9.18
C ALA A 98 -10.74 -15.74 -10.10
N TRP A 99 -9.70 -16.50 -9.79
CA TRP A 99 -9.31 -17.71 -10.51
C TRP A 99 -9.27 -18.88 -9.54
N ASP A 100 -9.93 -19.97 -9.89
CA ASP A 100 -9.78 -21.21 -9.15
C ASP A 100 -8.36 -21.75 -9.37
N THR A 101 -7.70 -22.13 -8.28
CA THR A 101 -6.37 -22.76 -8.32
C THR A 101 -6.51 -24.28 -8.45
N VAL A 102 -5.45 -24.95 -8.93
CA VAL A 102 -5.44 -26.41 -9.14
C VAL A 102 -5.60 -27.16 -7.81
N GLU A 103 -5.17 -26.53 -6.72
CA GLU A 103 -5.16 -27.01 -5.34
C GLU A 103 -6.52 -26.80 -4.62
N GLY A 104 -7.54 -26.28 -5.31
CA GLY A 104 -8.88 -26.04 -4.75
C GLY A 104 -9.03 -24.74 -3.97
N GLY A 105 -8.06 -23.85 -4.12
CA GLY A 105 -8.04 -22.48 -3.61
C GLY A 105 -8.46 -21.42 -4.64
N VAL A 106 -8.26 -20.13 -4.33
CA VAL A 106 -8.61 -18.98 -5.19
C VAL A 106 -7.46 -17.97 -5.25
N ARG A 107 -7.11 -17.52 -6.46
CA ARG A 107 -6.20 -16.40 -6.72
C ARG A 107 -6.99 -15.17 -7.17
N TYR A 108 -6.58 -13.98 -6.73
CA TYR A 108 -7.21 -12.72 -7.13
C TYR A 108 -6.25 -11.82 -7.91
N ASP A 109 -6.64 -11.44 -9.14
CA ASP A 109 -5.95 -10.43 -9.92
C ASP A 109 -6.66 -9.09 -9.79
N LEU A 110 -5.89 -8.06 -9.41
CA LEU A 110 -6.39 -6.73 -9.08
C LEU A 110 -6.10 -5.69 -10.16
N VAL A 111 -5.45 -6.14 -11.24
CA VAL A 111 -5.09 -5.32 -12.39
C VAL A 111 -5.65 -5.94 -13.68
N ARG A 112 -5.98 -5.06 -14.62
CA ARG A 112 -6.32 -5.36 -16.00
C ARG A 112 -5.02 -5.56 -16.78
N ASN A 113 -4.99 -6.61 -17.59
CA ASN A 113 -3.99 -6.82 -18.63
C ASN A 113 -4.57 -6.33 -19.96
N ASP A 114 -4.63 -5.01 -20.17
CA ASP A 114 -5.18 -4.37 -21.38
C ASP A 114 -4.11 -3.71 -22.27
N GLY A 115 -2.82 -4.00 -22.04
CA GLY A 115 -1.70 -3.50 -22.84
C GLY A 115 -0.35 -3.71 -22.15
N ASP A 116 0.60 -2.81 -22.42
CA ASP A 116 1.99 -2.88 -21.94
C ASP A 116 2.17 -2.52 -20.45
N GLU A 117 1.17 -1.86 -19.81
CA GLU A 117 1.24 -1.46 -18.40
C GLU A 117 -0.01 -1.90 -17.62
N PRO A 118 0.12 -2.69 -16.54
CA PRO A 118 -1.02 -3.14 -15.74
C PRO A 118 -1.77 -1.96 -15.11
N GLN A 119 -3.07 -1.87 -15.36
CA GLN A 119 -3.93 -0.84 -14.76
C GLN A 119 -4.84 -1.44 -13.70
N PRO A 120 -5.06 -0.80 -12.54
CA PRO A 120 -6.02 -1.28 -11.56
C PRO A 120 -7.43 -1.42 -12.14
N PHE A 121 -8.17 -2.42 -11.68
CA PHE A 121 -9.60 -2.51 -11.93
C PHE A 121 -10.36 -1.30 -11.35
N ALA A 122 -11.59 -1.07 -11.84
CA ALA A 122 -12.46 -0.01 -11.34
C ALA A 122 -12.67 -0.14 -9.82
N ALA A 123 -12.53 0.98 -9.11
CA ALA A 123 -12.64 1.04 -7.66
C ALA A 123 -13.31 2.34 -7.21
N THR A 124 -14.04 2.26 -6.09
CA THR A 124 -14.56 3.40 -5.35
C THR A 124 -14.06 3.32 -3.92
N HIS A 125 -13.89 4.47 -3.28
CA HIS A 125 -13.51 4.52 -1.88
C HIS A 125 -14.02 5.80 -1.22
N THR A 126 -14.16 5.74 0.09
CA THR A 126 -14.39 6.90 0.95
C THR A 126 -13.66 6.70 2.27
N GLY A 127 -13.32 7.79 2.94
CA GLY A 127 -12.72 7.74 4.27
C GLY A 127 -11.90 8.96 4.59
N THR A 128 -11.24 8.92 5.73
CA THR A 128 -10.49 10.05 6.30
C THR A 128 -9.23 9.58 7.00
N ALA A 129 -8.28 10.50 7.13
CA ALA A 129 -7.14 10.38 8.03
C ALA A 129 -7.04 11.60 8.94
N GLN A 130 -6.52 11.39 10.15
CA GLN A 130 -6.27 12.42 11.15
C GLN A 130 -4.94 12.15 11.87
N LEU A 131 -4.22 13.23 12.16
CA LEU A 131 -3.12 13.28 13.11
C LEU A 131 -3.40 14.39 14.13
N LYS A 132 -3.32 14.05 15.41
CA LYS A 132 -3.50 15.01 16.48
C LYS A 132 -2.51 14.75 17.60
N GLY A 133 -1.94 15.80 18.17
CA GLY A 133 -1.15 15.64 19.38
C GLY A 133 -0.41 16.90 19.80
N MET A 134 0.30 16.76 20.90
CA MET A 134 1.10 17.81 21.50
C MET A 134 2.39 17.25 22.07
N ARG A 135 3.45 18.05 21.98
CA ARG A 135 4.69 17.81 22.70
C ARG A 135 5.09 19.07 23.44
N VAL A 136 5.44 18.93 24.71
CA VAL A 136 5.93 20.02 25.55
C VAL A 136 7.31 19.66 26.05
N THR A 137 8.31 20.43 25.60
CA THR A 137 9.68 20.31 26.10
C THR A 137 10.01 21.53 26.95
N ARG A 138 10.52 21.31 28.16
CA ARG A 138 11.01 22.36 29.06
C ARG A 138 12.48 22.14 29.28
N ALA A 139 13.29 23.18 29.12
CA ALA A 139 14.73 23.15 29.37
C ALA A 139 15.22 24.58 29.65
N ASP A 140 16.08 24.74 30.67
CA ASP A 140 16.79 26.01 30.95
C ASP A 140 15.90 27.27 31.03
N GLY A 141 14.71 27.13 31.63
CA GLY A 141 13.74 28.22 31.75
C GLY A 141 12.99 28.56 30.45
N ALA A 142 13.25 27.84 29.36
CA ALA A 142 12.50 27.88 28.11
C ALA A 142 11.47 26.73 28.04
N THR A 143 10.42 26.94 27.26
CA THR A 143 9.38 25.95 26.94
C THR A 143 9.12 25.96 25.45
N ILE A 144 9.17 24.79 24.84
CA ILE A 144 8.76 24.53 23.46
C ILE A 144 7.45 23.75 23.51
N HIS A 145 6.38 24.32 22.96
CA HIS A 145 5.07 23.71 22.87
C HIS A 145 4.72 23.47 21.39
N GLU A 146 4.70 22.22 21.00
CA GLU A 146 4.39 21.75 19.66
C GLU A 146 2.99 21.17 19.63
N GLU A 147 2.23 21.49 18.58
CA GLU A 147 0.82 21.13 18.45
C GLU A 147 0.51 20.77 17.00
N VAL A 148 -0.06 19.57 16.80
CA VAL A 148 -0.61 19.11 15.51
C VAL A 148 -2.10 18.84 15.67
N ASP A 149 -2.91 19.35 14.74
CA ASP A 149 -4.29 18.95 14.51
C ASP A 149 -4.55 19.06 13.01
N MET A 150 -4.40 17.93 12.31
CA MET A 150 -4.45 17.83 10.86
C MET A 150 -5.35 16.68 10.45
N ALA A 151 -6.11 16.88 9.38
CA ALA A 151 -6.99 15.86 8.83
C ALA A 151 -7.17 16.04 7.32
N GLY A 152 -7.67 15.00 6.67
CA GLY A 152 -8.07 15.06 5.27
C GLY A 152 -8.76 13.81 4.79
N PRO A 153 -9.33 13.82 3.58
CA PRO A 153 -9.95 12.65 2.98
C PRO A 153 -8.89 11.65 2.49
N LEU A 154 -9.28 10.38 2.38
CA LEU A 154 -8.52 9.42 1.57
C LEU A 154 -8.67 9.78 0.09
N GLU A 155 -7.55 10.03 -0.59
CA GLU A 155 -7.47 10.14 -2.06
C GLU A 155 -7.29 8.77 -2.72
N THR A 156 -6.80 7.78 -1.97
CA THR A 156 -6.73 6.39 -2.41
C THR A 156 -6.95 5.46 -1.21
N LEU A 157 -7.73 4.40 -1.43
CA LEU A 157 -7.81 3.23 -0.59
C LEU A 157 -8.16 2.03 -1.47
N ARG A 158 -7.24 1.06 -1.57
CA ARG A 158 -7.42 -0.15 -2.37
C ARG A 158 -6.67 -1.33 -1.78
N VAL A 159 -7.09 -2.53 -2.14
CA VAL A 159 -6.27 -3.73 -2.04
C VAL A 159 -5.31 -3.73 -3.23
N ALA A 160 -4.03 -3.70 -2.95
CA ALA A 160 -2.96 -3.74 -3.95
C ALA A 160 -2.55 -5.17 -4.30
N GLN A 161 -2.66 -6.10 -3.35
CA GLN A 161 -2.39 -7.52 -3.56
C GLN A 161 -3.18 -8.37 -2.56
N LEU A 162 -3.64 -9.53 -2.99
CA LEU A 162 -4.08 -10.62 -2.12
C LEU A 162 -3.17 -11.83 -2.38
N GLY A 163 -2.66 -12.45 -1.33
CA GLY A 163 -2.01 -13.75 -1.47
C GLY A 163 -3.00 -14.80 -2.01
N PRO A 164 -2.54 -15.79 -2.78
CA PRO A 164 -3.40 -16.89 -3.20
C PRO A 164 -3.96 -17.58 -1.94
N TRP A 165 -5.26 -17.85 -1.94
CA TRP A 165 -5.92 -18.59 -0.87
C TRP A 165 -5.92 -20.06 -1.19
N GLU A 166 -5.41 -20.90 -0.29
CA GLU A 166 -5.48 -22.34 -0.39
C GLU A 166 -5.94 -22.96 0.94
N PRO A 167 -6.78 -24.01 0.92
CA PRO A 167 -7.16 -24.71 2.13
C PRO A 167 -5.94 -25.26 2.89
N GLY A 168 -5.72 -24.77 4.10
CA GLY A 168 -4.63 -25.23 4.97
C GLY A 168 -3.30 -24.49 4.82
N ASP A 169 -3.20 -23.50 3.92
CA ASP A 169 -2.06 -22.57 3.94
C ASP A 169 -2.17 -21.65 5.18
N SER A 170 -1.02 -21.41 5.80
CA SER A 170 -0.88 -20.67 7.04
C SER A 170 -0.26 -19.29 6.86
N HIS A 171 0.27 -18.97 5.67
CA HIS A 171 0.96 -17.69 5.43
C HIS A 171 0.39 -16.92 4.24
N MET A 172 -0.66 -16.15 4.52
CA MET A 172 -1.30 -15.29 3.55
C MET A 172 -1.38 -13.86 4.05
N CYS A 173 -1.30 -12.89 3.12
CA CYS A 173 -1.42 -11.48 3.42
C CYS A 173 -2.39 -10.78 2.47
N ALA A 174 -3.11 -9.80 3.01
CA ALA A 174 -3.75 -8.75 2.23
C ALA A 174 -2.86 -7.50 2.26
N ILE A 175 -2.47 -6.99 1.11
CA ILE A 175 -1.67 -5.77 0.99
C ILE A 175 -2.59 -4.63 0.57
N LEU A 176 -2.64 -3.59 1.39
CA LEU A 176 -3.41 -2.38 1.15
C LEU A 176 -2.50 -1.26 0.66
N ALA A 177 -3.06 -0.41 -0.20
CA ALA A 177 -2.47 0.86 -0.55
C ALA A 177 -3.45 1.98 -0.17
N PHE A 178 -2.97 2.98 0.55
CA PHE A 178 -3.74 4.16 0.93
C PHE A 178 -2.92 5.43 0.83
N ASP A 179 -3.63 6.52 0.56
CA ASP A 179 -3.08 7.86 0.49
C ASP A 179 -4.11 8.86 1.03
N ALA A 180 -3.70 9.65 2.01
CA ALA A 180 -4.51 10.73 2.57
C ALA A 180 -3.65 11.99 2.76
N PRO A 181 -3.80 13.02 1.92
CA PRO A 181 -3.25 14.33 2.23
C PRO A 181 -3.94 14.89 3.46
N ILE A 182 -3.16 15.34 4.42
CA ILE A 182 -3.65 15.94 5.67
C ILE A 182 -3.29 17.41 5.70
N ARG A 183 -4.24 18.22 6.16
CA ARG A 183 -4.08 19.67 6.30
C ARG A 183 -4.65 20.11 7.64
N GLY A 184 -4.17 21.25 8.13
CA GLY A 184 -4.64 21.80 9.38
C GLY A 184 -3.53 22.57 10.08
N LYS A 185 -3.55 22.51 11.41
CA LYS A 185 -2.62 23.22 12.26
C LYS A 185 -1.42 22.34 12.58
N SER A 186 -0.22 22.84 12.34
CA SER A 186 1.04 22.24 12.78
C SER A 186 2.00 23.37 13.16
N VAL A 187 2.15 23.62 14.46
CA VAL A 187 2.86 24.80 14.97
C VAL A 187 3.73 24.48 16.17
N MET A 188 4.84 25.20 16.29
CA MET A 188 5.74 25.20 17.42
C MET A 188 5.74 26.60 18.06
N ARG A 189 5.50 26.67 19.38
CA ARG A 189 5.60 27.88 20.18
C ARG A 189 6.79 27.79 21.11
N ILE A 190 7.73 28.71 20.97
CA ILE A 190 8.90 28.82 21.83
C ILE A 190 8.68 29.98 22.79
N SER A 191 8.73 29.71 24.08
CA SER A 191 8.59 30.68 25.16
C SER A 191 9.85 30.64 26.03
N ALA A 192 10.55 31.77 26.14
CA ALA A 192 11.73 31.94 26.99
C ALA A 192 11.66 33.32 27.68
N PRO A 193 12.49 33.59 28.72
CA PRO A 193 12.48 34.87 29.39
C PRO A 193 12.65 36.05 28.42
N GLY A 194 11.61 36.88 28.28
CA GLY A 194 11.59 38.04 27.37
C GLY A 194 11.47 37.71 25.89
N HIS A 195 11.24 36.45 25.50
CA HIS A 195 11.10 36.05 24.10
C HIS A 195 9.94 35.07 23.90
N GLN A 196 9.09 35.35 22.92
CA GLN A 196 8.04 34.43 22.49
C GLN A 196 7.97 34.43 20.97
N ARG A 197 7.93 33.24 20.37
CA ARG A 197 7.83 33.05 18.91
C ARG A 197 6.93 31.86 18.60
N GLU A 198 6.14 31.99 17.53
CA GLU A 198 5.36 30.89 16.95
C GLU A 198 5.83 30.68 15.51
N GLU A 199 6.07 29.42 15.13
CA GLU A 199 6.51 29.04 13.79
C GLU A 199 5.75 27.80 13.30
N PRO A 200 5.56 27.65 11.97
CA PRO A 200 5.14 26.38 11.40
C PRO A 200 6.12 25.26 11.75
N MET A 201 5.61 24.04 11.94
CA MET A 201 6.47 22.86 12.10
C MET A 201 6.04 21.75 11.15
N ASP A 202 6.98 20.88 10.81
CA ASP A 202 6.66 19.62 10.15
C ASP A 202 5.91 18.71 11.15
N PRO A 203 4.69 18.22 10.83
CA PRO A 203 3.92 17.36 11.71
C PRO A 203 4.63 16.03 12.02
N SER A 204 5.51 15.54 11.13
CA SER A 204 6.36 14.39 11.45
C SER A 204 7.32 14.69 12.60
N GLY A 205 7.67 15.96 12.81
CA GLY A 205 8.48 16.42 13.93
C GLY A 205 7.84 16.20 15.30
N LEU A 206 6.51 16.08 15.38
CA LEU A 206 5.80 15.67 16.62
C LEU A 206 6.17 14.23 17.01
N VAL A 207 6.42 13.40 15.99
CA VAL A 207 6.64 11.97 16.09
C VAL A 207 8.15 11.71 15.99
N LEU A 208 8.85 11.71 17.13
CA LEU A 208 10.31 11.67 17.27
C LEU A 208 11.03 10.51 16.55
N ASP A 209 10.29 9.52 16.04
CA ASP A 209 10.80 8.27 15.55
C ASP A 209 10.26 8.03 14.13
N GLY A 210 11.14 7.87 13.14
CA GLY A 210 10.75 7.56 11.75
C GLY A 210 10.08 6.20 11.57
N TYR A 211 9.99 5.39 12.63
CA TYR A 211 9.28 4.12 12.66
C TYR A 211 7.94 4.20 13.40
N SER A 212 7.44 5.39 13.71
CA SER A 212 6.10 5.49 14.28
C SER A 212 5.06 5.39 13.20
N ALA A 213 3.97 4.69 13.47
CA ALA A 213 2.86 4.62 12.54
C ALA A 213 1.92 5.85 12.70
N LEU A 214 2.34 6.84 13.51
CA LEU A 214 1.79 8.20 13.56
C LEU A 214 2.46 9.15 12.54
N SER A 215 3.56 8.73 11.88
CA SER A 215 4.38 9.62 11.07
C SER A 215 3.81 9.82 9.66
N PRO A 216 3.33 11.04 9.30
CA PRO A 216 3.05 11.37 7.91
C PRO A 216 4.36 11.57 7.15
N THR A 217 4.30 11.44 5.83
CA THR A 217 5.38 11.86 4.91
C THR A 217 5.17 13.31 4.51
N THR A 218 6.22 14.11 4.58
CA THR A 218 6.22 15.51 4.12
C THR A 218 6.94 15.61 2.77
N TYR A 219 6.29 16.24 1.80
CA TYR A 219 6.81 16.50 0.47
C TYR A 219 7.21 17.97 0.30
N ASP A 220 7.98 18.24 -0.76
CA ASP A 220 8.35 19.60 -1.15
C ASP A 220 7.11 20.49 -1.26
N GLY A 221 7.19 21.69 -0.66
CA GLY A 221 6.08 22.64 -0.60
C GLY A 221 5.15 22.49 0.61
N GLY A 222 5.43 21.57 1.53
CA GLY A 222 4.66 21.41 2.77
C GLY A 222 3.38 20.60 2.60
N ASP A 223 3.32 19.72 1.60
CA ASP A 223 2.25 18.73 1.48
C ASP A 223 2.55 17.56 2.42
N HIS A 224 1.62 17.26 3.33
CA HIS A 224 1.77 16.21 4.33
C HIS A 224 0.76 15.11 4.04
N ARG A 225 1.21 13.85 4.00
CA ARG A 225 0.35 12.72 3.62
C ARG A 225 0.57 11.52 4.53
N PHE A 226 -0.50 10.83 4.88
CA PHE A 226 -0.39 9.42 5.25
C PHE A 226 -0.38 8.60 3.97
N LEU A 227 0.77 8.02 3.64
CA LEU A 227 0.97 7.22 2.44
C LEU A 227 1.61 5.89 2.81
N ASP A 228 0.96 4.80 2.43
CA ASP A 228 1.57 3.46 2.40
C ASP A 228 1.04 2.74 1.16
N LEU A 229 1.94 2.22 0.33
CA LEU A 229 1.60 1.49 -0.89
C LEU A 229 1.65 -0.03 -0.71
N SER A 230 2.07 -0.49 0.47
CA SER A 230 2.42 -1.88 0.74
C SER A 230 2.05 -2.31 2.17
N PHE A 231 0.97 -1.75 2.74
CA PHE A 231 0.55 -2.05 4.10
C PHE A 231 0.01 -3.48 4.17
N ALA A 232 0.82 -4.43 4.64
CA ALA A 232 0.46 -5.84 4.70
C ALA A 232 -0.28 -6.22 6.00
N ILE A 233 -1.30 -7.06 5.90
CA ILE A 233 -2.02 -7.67 7.02
C ILE A 233 -2.00 -9.18 6.81
N CYS A 234 -1.45 -9.95 7.74
CA CYS A 234 -1.07 -11.34 7.51
C CYS A 234 -1.69 -12.34 8.50
N THR A 235 -1.77 -13.60 8.10
CA THR A 235 -2.37 -14.71 8.89
C THR A 235 -1.50 -15.21 10.04
N ASP A 236 -0.21 -14.87 10.04
CA ASP A 236 0.75 -15.36 11.02
C ASP A 236 0.39 -14.93 12.46
N GLU A 237 0.66 -15.80 13.44
CA GLU A 237 0.30 -15.55 14.84
C GLU A 237 1.00 -14.29 15.36
N ALA A 238 0.27 -13.38 16.00
CA ALA A 238 0.86 -12.18 16.60
C ALA A 238 1.70 -12.53 17.85
N ALA A 239 2.99 -12.82 17.68
CA ALA A 239 3.91 -12.96 18.80
C ALA A 239 4.33 -11.58 19.34
N PRO A 240 4.13 -11.27 20.65
CA PRO A 240 4.54 -10.00 21.25
C PRO A 240 6.05 -9.77 21.11
N GLY A 241 6.46 -8.53 20.83
CA GLY A 241 7.88 -8.12 20.80
C GLY A 241 8.65 -8.50 19.53
N SER A 242 7.98 -9.01 18.50
CA SER A 242 8.57 -9.21 17.17
C SER A 242 8.31 -8.00 16.25
N TYR A 243 9.10 -7.83 15.19
CA TYR A 243 8.88 -6.79 14.18
C TYR A 243 8.17 -7.38 12.96
N GLY A 244 7.13 -6.72 12.44
CA GLY A 244 6.46 -7.21 11.23
C GLY A 244 5.08 -6.58 10.98
N PRO A 245 4.38 -7.03 9.94
CA PRO A 245 3.00 -6.59 9.69
C PRO A 245 2.04 -7.00 10.83
N PRO A 246 0.85 -6.39 10.91
CA PRO A 246 -0.24 -6.89 11.74
C PRO A 246 -0.61 -8.33 11.36
N GLY A 247 -0.22 -9.27 12.23
CA GLY A 247 -0.59 -10.69 12.16
C GLY A 247 -1.97 -10.99 12.77
N GLY A 248 -2.51 -12.18 12.55
CA GLY A 248 -3.82 -12.64 13.05
C GLY A 248 -4.99 -12.42 12.09
N LEU A 249 -4.73 -12.26 10.79
CA LEU A 249 -5.75 -12.31 9.76
C LEU A 249 -6.41 -13.69 9.75
N THR A 250 -7.74 -13.71 9.75
CA THR A 250 -8.54 -14.92 9.60
C THR A 250 -9.26 -14.89 8.27
N ILE A 251 -9.29 -16.03 7.57
CA ILE A 251 -9.95 -16.17 6.27
C ILE A 251 -10.99 -17.28 6.40
N SER A 252 -12.18 -17.11 5.85
CA SER A 252 -13.21 -18.14 5.83
C SER A 252 -12.79 -19.35 4.99
N ASP A 253 -13.39 -20.51 5.28
CA ASP A 253 -13.11 -21.78 4.58
C ASP A 253 -13.38 -21.75 3.07
N ASP A 254 -14.11 -20.74 2.58
CA ASP A 254 -14.40 -20.53 1.15
C ASP A 254 -13.58 -19.38 0.53
N GLY A 255 -12.65 -18.78 1.29
CA GLY A 255 -11.81 -17.67 0.83
C GLY A 255 -12.54 -16.34 0.62
N ARG A 256 -13.84 -16.24 0.96
CA ARG A 256 -14.67 -15.06 0.63
C ARG A 256 -14.71 -13.98 1.69
N LEU A 257 -14.27 -14.26 2.91
CA LEU A 257 -14.27 -13.31 4.02
C LEU A 257 -12.91 -13.30 4.71
N TRP A 258 -12.26 -12.14 4.71
CA TRP A 258 -10.94 -11.92 5.29
C TRP A 258 -11.08 -10.88 6.40
N GLN A 259 -10.64 -11.19 7.61
CA GLN A 259 -10.88 -10.33 8.78
C GLN A 259 -9.68 -10.26 9.70
N ARG A 260 -9.40 -9.06 10.20
CA ARG A 260 -8.43 -8.82 11.27
C ARG A 260 -9.02 -7.80 12.24
N ARG A 261 -8.87 -8.00 13.55
CA ARG A 261 -9.37 -7.05 14.56
C ARG A 261 -8.48 -6.94 15.80
N GLY A 262 -8.35 -5.72 16.31
CA GLY A 262 -7.69 -5.45 17.59
C GLY A 262 -6.21 -5.06 17.49
N ALA A 263 -5.48 -5.24 18.59
CA ALA A 263 -4.15 -4.68 18.79
C ALA A 263 -3.10 -5.16 17.78
N TRP A 264 -2.20 -4.28 17.35
CA TRP A 264 -1.02 -4.62 16.54
C TRP A 264 0.25 -4.42 17.37
N GLU A 265 0.82 -5.53 17.83
CA GLU A 265 1.94 -5.53 18.80
C GLU A 265 3.32 -5.65 18.13
N ARG A 266 3.35 -5.90 16.82
CA ARG A 266 4.57 -6.20 16.08
C ARG A 266 5.16 -4.97 15.39
N HIS A 267 5.83 -4.07 16.11
CA HIS A 267 6.42 -2.91 15.44
C HIS A 267 7.67 -2.35 16.09
N ALA A 268 8.48 -1.68 15.27
CA ALA A 268 9.70 -1.00 15.65
C ALA A 268 9.56 -0.02 16.83
N SER A 269 8.40 0.62 17.02
CA SER A 269 8.17 1.58 18.11
C SER A 269 7.37 0.99 19.27
N ALA A 270 7.11 -0.32 19.29
CA ALA A 270 6.61 -0.99 20.48
C ALA A 270 7.73 -1.06 21.55
N PRO A 271 7.43 -0.87 22.85
CA PRO A 271 6.12 -0.67 23.48
C PRO A 271 5.69 0.80 23.63
N ALA A 272 6.42 1.76 23.06
CA ALA A 272 6.13 3.19 23.23
C ALA A 272 4.84 3.66 22.53
N GLU A 273 4.28 2.83 21.64
CA GLU A 273 3.11 3.15 20.82
C GLU A 273 2.11 2.01 20.86
N GLN A 274 0.85 2.33 21.16
CA GLN A 274 -0.28 1.39 21.08
C GLN A 274 -0.97 1.54 19.74
N ARG A 275 -1.39 0.41 19.16
CA ARG A 275 -1.92 0.38 17.79
C ARG A 275 -3.04 -0.63 17.67
N SER A 276 -3.95 -0.38 16.75
CA SER A 276 -4.98 -1.33 16.37
C SER A 276 -5.22 -1.30 14.86
N VAL A 277 -5.48 -2.49 14.32
CA VAL A 277 -5.90 -2.67 12.93
C VAL A 277 -7.18 -3.50 12.91
N ASP A 278 -8.24 -2.87 12.41
CA ASP A 278 -9.50 -3.53 12.08
C ASP A 278 -9.66 -3.52 10.56
N PHE A 279 -9.73 -4.71 9.98
CA PHE A 279 -9.89 -4.94 8.55
C PHE A 279 -10.97 -5.99 8.33
N THR A 280 -11.80 -5.77 7.33
CA THR A 280 -12.75 -6.78 6.85
C THR A 280 -12.88 -6.61 5.35
N LEU A 281 -12.67 -7.68 4.61
CA LEU A 281 -12.88 -7.77 3.17
C LEU A 281 -13.86 -8.90 2.87
N ARG A 282 -14.77 -8.63 1.94
CA ARG A 282 -15.80 -9.55 1.45
C ARG A 282 -15.71 -9.64 -0.06
N VAL A 283 -15.70 -10.86 -0.56
CA VAL A 283 -15.85 -11.14 -1.99
C VAL A 283 -17.33 -11.26 -2.31
N VAL A 284 -17.83 -10.39 -3.17
CA VAL A 284 -19.26 -10.27 -3.51
C VAL A 284 -19.45 -10.24 -5.04
N PRO A 285 -20.68 -10.50 -5.53
CA PRO A 285 -20.97 -10.31 -6.95
C PRO A 285 -20.70 -8.87 -7.42
N PRO A 286 -20.24 -8.68 -8.68
CA PRO A 286 -19.87 -7.35 -9.17
C PRO A 286 -21.10 -6.44 -9.32
N THR A 287 -20.98 -5.23 -8.79
CA THR A 287 -21.99 -4.16 -8.90
C THR A 287 -21.43 -2.88 -9.52
N LEU A 288 -20.11 -2.71 -9.50
CA LEU A 288 -19.42 -1.61 -10.17
C LEU A 288 -19.40 -1.80 -11.69
N PRO A 289 -19.41 -0.70 -12.47
CA PRO A 289 -19.20 -0.77 -13.91
C PRO A 289 -17.77 -1.23 -14.22
N LEU A 290 -17.62 -1.95 -15.34
CA LEU A 290 -16.34 -2.38 -15.93
C LEU A 290 -15.56 -1.22 -16.56
#